data_AF-A0A1Q5KJT4-F1
#
_entry.id   AF-A0A1Q5KJT4-F1
#
_cell.length_a   1.000
_cell.length_b   1.000
_cell.length_c   1.000
_cell.angle_alpha   90.00
_cell.angle_beta   90.00
_cell.angle_gamma   90.00
#
_symmetry.space_group_name_H-M   'P 1'
#
loop_
_entity.id
_entity.type
_entity.pdbx_description
1 polymer ?
#
loop_
_entity_poly.entity_id
_entity_poly.type
_entity_poly.pdbx_seq_one_letter_code
_entity_poly.pdbx_strand_id
1 'polypeptide(L)'
;MTGPRPTTTLWRPTGPVELELVRELEWRAWPPRLPEQPIFYPVLNEDYAIRIARDWNVKHDGAGFVTRFEVDTEFVRRYPVQQAGGRTILELWVPAEELDEFNAHIVGRIEVVHEFR
;
A
#
# COMPACT_ATOMS: atom_id res chain seq x y z
N MET A 1 29.29 -7.29 -8.06
CA MET A 1 27.98 -7.39 -8.71
C MET A 1 26.96 -7.75 -7.64
N THR A 2 26.27 -6.76 -7.08
CA THR A 2 25.11 -7.01 -6.21
C THR A 2 24.00 -7.55 -7.09
N GLY A 3 23.56 -8.79 -6.85
CA GLY A 3 22.37 -9.33 -7.50
C GLY A 3 21.14 -8.45 -7.20
N PRO A 4 20.04 -8.60 -7.94
CA PRO A 4 18.81 -7.89 -7.62
C PRO A 4 18.43 -8.21 -6.17
N ARG A 5 18.23 -7.16 -5.35
CA ARG A 5 17.71 -7.34 -3.99
C ARG A 5 16.32 -7.99 -4.10
N PRO A 6 16.00 -9.01 -3.29
CA PRO A 6 14.66 -9.59 -3.27
C PRO A 6 13.66 -8.51 -2.85
N THR A 7 12.51 -8.49 -3.52
CA THR A 7 11.41 -7.57 -3.20
C THR A 7 10.14 -8.35 -2.86
N THR A 8 9.33 -7.73 -2.03
CA THR A 8 7.98 -8.18 -1.70
C THR A 8 6.98 -7.26 -2.39
N THR A 9 6.13 -7.85 -3.23
CA THR A 9 5.01 -7.13 -3.84
C THR A 9 3.94 -6.87 -2.79
N LEU A 10 3.51 -5.63 -2.69
CA LEU A 10 2.43 -5.17 -1.83
C LEU A 10 1.40 -4.40 -2.65
N TRP A 11 0.16 -4.42 -2.16
CA TRP A 11 -0.93 -3.67 -2.76
C TRP A 11 -1.53 -2.71 -1.74
N ARG A 12 -2.11 -1.61 -2.25
CA ARG A 12 -2.92 -0.73 -1.42
C ARG A 12 -4.14 -0.25 -2.20
N PRO A 13 -5.36 -0.54 -1.72
CA PRO A 13 -6.56 0.12 -2.21
C PRO A 13 -6.55 1.57 -1.74
N THR A 14 -6.88 2.49 -2.64
CA THR A 14 -6.85 3.92 -2.38
C THR A 14 -7.99 4.65 -3.08
N GLY A 15 -8.40 5.78 -2.52
CA GLY A 15 -9.35 6.71 -3.12
C GLY A 15 -8.65 7.76 -3.99
N PRO A 16 -9.40 8.58 -4.75
CA PRO A 16 -8.85 9.58 -5.66
C PRO A 16 -7.97 10.63 -4.96
N VAL A 17 -8.29 11.02 -3.72
CA VAL A 17 -7.53 12.05 -2.97
C VAL A 17 -6.14 11.56 -2.59
N GLU A 18 -6.03 10.36 -1.99
CA GLU A 18 -4.74 9.79 -1.61
C GLU A 18 -3.91 9.43 -2.84
N LEU A 19 -4.53 9.00 -3.94
CA LEU A 19 -3.84 8.77 -5.21
C LEU A 19 -3.18 10.03 -5.78
N GLU A 20 -3.85 11.20 -5.68
CA GLU A 20 -3.27 12.46 -6.15
C GLU A 20 -2.03 12.84 -5.32
N LEU A 21 -2.07 12.63 -4.00
CA LEU A 21 -0.90 12.85 -3.13
C LEU A 21 0.28 11.94 -3.52
N VAL A 22 0.02 10.67 -3.86
CA VAL A 22 1.06 9.76 -4.37
C VAL A 22 1.63 10.27 -5.70
N ARG A 23 0.80 10.85 -6.56
CA ARG A 23 1.25 11.46 -7.82
C ARG A 23 2.14 12.69 -7.58
N GLU A 24 1.77 13.54 -6.62
CA GLU A 24 2.59 14.70 -6.20
C GLU A 24 3.97 14.25 -5.67
N LEU A 25 4.03 13.07 -5.05
CA LEU A 25 5.26 12.40 -4.61
C LEU A 25 5.94 11.58 -5.71
N GLU A 26 5.64 11.88 -6.98
CA GLU A 26 6.22 11.26 -8.18
C GLU A 26 6.11 9.73 -8.21
N TRP A 27 5.07 9.17 -7.58
CA TRP A 27 4.84 7.73 -7.46
C TRP A 27 5.95 6.97 -6.73
N ARG A 28 6.71 7.64 -5.85
CA ARG A 28 7.83 7.03 -5.12
C ARG A 28 7.57 6.87 -3.63
N ALA A 29 6.51 7.46 -3.11
CA ALA A 29 6.22 7.46 -1.69
C ALA A 29 4.71 7.54 -1.43
N TRP A 30 4.31 7.02 -0.28
CA TRP A 30 3.00 7.25 0.32
C TRP A 30 3.03 8.54 1.16
N PRO A 31 1.97 9.36 1.14
CA PRO A 31 1.92 10.58 1.93
C PRO A 31 1.89 10.25 3.43
N PRO A 32 2.40 11.16 4.29
CA PRO A 32 2.33 11.01 5.74
C PRO A 32 0.90 10.74 6.22
N ARG A 33 0.76 9.86 7.22
CA ARG A 33 -0.54 9.58 7.84
C ARG A 33 -0.99 10.77 8.69
N LEU A 34 -2.31 10.94 8.80
CA LEU A 34 -2.87 11.91 9.74
C LEU A 34 -2.64 11.44 11.18
N PRO A 35 -2.58 12.34 12.18
CA PRO A 35 -2.34 11.96 13.58
C PRO A 35 -3.31 10.90 14.13
N GLU A 36 -4.55 10.89 13.64
CA GLU A 36 -5.58 9.92 14.00
C GLU A 36 -5.44 8.55 13.28
N GLN A 37 -4.47 8.41 12.38
CA GLN A 37 -4.20 7.21 11.59
C GLN A 37 -2.86 6.60 12.04
N PRO A 38 -2.84 5.79 13.12
CA PRO A 38 -1.59 5.36 13.76
C PRO A 38 -0.78 4.37 12.92
N ILE A 39 -1.37 3.80 11.88
CA ILE A 39 -0.72 2.81 11.02
C ILE A 39 -0.96 3.09 9.54
N PHE A 40 0.03 2.75 8.73
CA PHE A 40 -0.05 2.51 7.31
C PHE A 40 -0.16 1.00 7.08
N TYR A 41 -1.13 0.58 6.27
CA TYR A 41 -1.43 -0.85 6.08
C TYR A 41 -1.57 -1.21 4.60
N PRO A 42 -0.50 -1.71 3.98
CA PRO A 42 -0.60 -2.37 2.70
C PRO A 42 -1.00 -3.83 2.87
N VAL A 43 -1.63 -4.39 1.85
CA VAL A 43 -2.10 -5.78 1.83
C VAL A 43 -1.18 -6.66 0.98
N LEU A 44 -1.13 -7.94 1.32
CA LEU A 44 -0.31 -8.95 0.61
C LEU A 44 -1.08 -9.67 -0.51
N ASN A 45 -2.31 -9.25 -0.81
CA ASN A 45 -3.18 -9.93 -1.76
C ASN A 45 -3.93 -8.93 -2.66
N GLU A 46 -3.72 -9.05 -3.97
CA GLU A 46 -4.34 -8.20 -4.98
C GLU A 46 -5.86 -8.31 -5.01
N ASP A 47 -6.42 -9.52 -4.99
CA ASP A 47 -7.87 -9.74 -5.01
C ASP A 47 -8.55 -9.08 -3.81
N TYR A 48 -7.88 -9.07 -2.66
CA TYR A 48 -8.38 -8.38 -1.48
C TYR A 48 -8.36 -6.87 -1.65
N ALA A 49 -7.28 -6.30 -2.20
CA ALA A 49 -7.23 -4.87 -2.53
C ALA A 49 -8.34 -4.48 -3.52
N ILE A 50 -8.56 -5.29 -4.56
CA ILE A 50 -9.64 -5.10 -5.55
C ILE A 50 -11.00 -5.05 -4.86
N ARG A 51 -11.28 -5.98 -3.94
CA ARG A 51 -12.55 -6.01 -3.21
C ARG A 51 -12.75 -4.73 -2.38
N ILE A 52 -11.74 -4.24 -1.68
CA ILE A 52 -11.84 -2.99 -0.92
C ILE A 52 -12.10 -1.81 -1.87
N ALA A 53 -11.28 -1.67 -2.92
CA ALA A 53 -11.38 -0.56 -3.86
C ALA A 53 -12.77 -0.50 -4.53
N ARG A 54 -13.26 -1.65 -5.01
CA ARG A 54 -14.56 -1.74 -5.69
C ARG A 54 -15.75 -1.64 -4.74
N ASP A 55 -15.72 -2.38 -3.62
CA ASP A 55 -16.92 -2.55 -2.78
C ASP A 55 -17.05 -1.45 -1.71
N TRP A 56 -15.95 -0.76 -1.37
CA TRP A 56 -15.90 0.32 -0.38
C TRP A 56 -15.53 1.67 -1.01
N ASN A 57 -14.34 1.83 -1.60
CA ASN A 57 -13.87 3.16 -2.04
C ASN A 57 -14.78 3.79 -3.10
N VAL A 58 -15.27 3.02 -4.08
CA VAL A 58 -16.25 3.53 -5.06
C VAL A 58 -17.49 4.12 -4.37
N LYS A 59 -18.02 3.45 -3.34
CA LYS A 59 -19.22 3.92 -2.63
C LYS A 59 -18.96 5.18 -1.80
N HIS A 60 -17.76 5.31 -1.25
CA HIS A 60 -17.44 6.37 -0.29
C HIS A 60 -16.83 7.61 -0.96
N ASP A 61 -16.01 7.40 -1.98
CA ASP A 61 -15.17 8.41 -2.61
C ASP A 61 -15.53 8.63 -4.09
N GLY A 62 -16.49 7.88 -4.64
CA GLY A 62 -16.93 7.94 -6.04
C GLY A 62 -16.00 7.26 -7.04
N ALA A 63 -14.84 6.78 -6.59
CA ALA A 63 -13.91 5.96 -7.36
C ALA A 63 -13.02 5.15 -6.41
N GLY A 64 -12.47 4.04 -6.89
CA GLY A 64 -11.52 3.22 -6.15
C GLY A 64 -10.37 2.76 -7.03
N PHE A 65 -9.17 2.74 -6.48
CA PHE A 65 -7.96 2.34 -7.21
C PHE A 65 -7.23 1.27 -6.43
N VAL A 66 -6.57 0.37 -7.15
CA VAL A 66 -5.59 -0.55 -6.56
C VAL A 66 -4.21 -0.16 -7.07
N THR A 67 -3.32 0.08 -6.12
CA THR A 67 -1.90 0.28 -6.41
C THR A 67 -1.10 -0.98 -6.10
N ARG A 68 -0.02 -1.18 -6.83
CA ARG A 68 1.00 -2.21 -6.62
C ARG A 68 2.37 -1.54 -6.48
N PHE A 69 3.19 -2.02 -5.55
CA PHE A 69 4.55 -1.54 -5.39
C PHE A 69 5.45 -2.63 -4.79
N GLU A 70 6.74 -2.51 -5.05
CA GLU A 70 7.77 -3.42 -4.56
C GLU A 70 8.52 -2.78 -3.40
N VAL A 71 8.80 -3.55 -2.36
CA VAL A 71 9.61 -3.09 -1.21
C VAL A 71 10.68 -4.13 -0.91
N ASP A 72 11.84 -3.68 -0.44
CA ASP A 72 12.93 -4.58 -0.01
C ASP A 72 12.42 -5.67 0.96
N THR A 73 12.55 -6.94 0.56
CA THR A 73 12.03 -8.08 1.34
C THR A 73 12.63 -8.14 2.73
N GLU A 74 13.92 -7.87 2.88
CA GLU A 74 14.57 -7.98 4.19
C GLU A 74 14.09 -6.89 5.14
N PHE A 75 13.77 -5.70 4.61
CA PHE A 75 13.17 -4.63 5.39
C PHE A 75 11.74 -4.98 5.83
N VAL A 76 10.86 -5.37 4.91
CA VAL A 76 9.43 -5.57 5.24
C VAL A 76 9.18 -6.75 6.17
N ARG A 77 10.11 -7.72 6.25
CA ARG A 77 10.02 -8.86 7.19
C ARG A 77 10.00 -8.45 8.66
N ARG A 78 10.36 -7.19 8.97
CA ARG A 78 10.23 -6.63 10.33
C ARG A 78 8.78 -6.45 10.77
N TYR A 79 7.85 -6.32 9.83
CA TYR A 79 6.42 -6.17 10.10
C TYR A 79 5.74 -7.54 10.12
N PRO A 80 5.15 -7.96 11.25
CA PRO A 80 4.38 -9.19 11.29
C PRO A 80 3.16 -9.09 10.37
N VAL A 81 2.90 -10.15 9.61
CA VAL A 81 1.68 -10.26 8.81
C VAL A 81 0.48 -10.38 9.75
N GLN A 82 -0.43 -9.44 9.65
CA GLN A 82 -1.66 -9.38 10.43
C GLN A 82 -2.81 -9.97 9.63
N GLN A 83 -3.73 -10.64 10.34
CA GLN A 83 -4.94 -11.21 9.75
C GLN A 83 -6.18 -10.44 10.22
N ALA A 84 -6.67 -9.50 9.41
CA ALA A 84 -7.76 -8.61 9.80
C ALA A 84 -9.12 -9.09 9.22
N GLY A 85 -10.04 -9.59 10.04
CA GLY A 85 -11.43 -9.83 9.57
C GLY A 85 -11.65 -11.03 8.63
N GLY A 86 -10.70 -11.96 8.52
CA GLY A 86 -10.88 -13.23 7.78
C GLY A 86 -9.55 -13.89 7.38
N ARG A 87 -9.59 -15.18 7.01
CA ARG A 87 -8.37 -15.97 6.71
C ARG A 87 -7.51 -15.42 5.56
N THR A 88 -8.13 -14.73 4.61
CA THR A 88 -7.50 -14.24 3.38
C THR A 88 -7.06 -12.78 3.45
N ILE A 89 -7.35 -12.11 4.57
CA ILE A 89 -7.04 -10.70 4.73
C ILE A 89 -5.69 -10.61 5.41
N LEU A 90 -4.64 -10.48 4.61
CA LEU A 90 -3.27 -10.41 5.08
C LEU A 90 -2.75 -9.01 4.83
N GLU A 91 -2.31 -8.36 5.89
CA GLU A 91 -1.87 -6.97 5.89
C GLU A 91 -0.56 -6.84 6.64
N LEU A 92 0.23 -5.81 6.32
CA LEU A 92 1.30 -5.34 7.19
C LEU A 92 0.77 -4.15 7.98
N TRP A 93 1.14 -4.03 9.25
CA TRP A 93 0.87 -2.83 10.03
C TRP A 93 2.19 -2.10 10.25
N VAL A 94 2.40 -1.03 9.48
CA VAL A 94 3.56 -0.15 9.56
C VAL A 94 3.18 1.03 10.45
N PRO A 95 3.89 1.31 11.55
CA PRO A 95 3.63 2.49 12.36
C PRO A 95 3.73 3.76 11.51
N ALA A 96 2.85 4.73 11.74
CA ALA A 96 2.82 5.98 10.97
C ALA A 96 4.16 6.73 11.02
N GLU A 97 4.85 6.68 12.17
CA GLU A 97 6.18 7.26 12.37
C GLU A 97 7.30 6.58 11.56
N GLU A 98 7.09 5.35 11.10
CA GLU A 98 8.05 4.62 10.27
C GLU A 98 7.77 4.75 8.77
N LEU A 99 6.70 5.44 8.36
CA LEU A 99 6.29 5.50 6.96
C LEU A 99 7.36 6.16 6.06
N ASP A 100 8.11 7.13 6.56
CA ASP A 100 9.21 7.75 5.83
C ASP A 100 10.35 6.75 5.56
N GLU A 101 10.68 5.91 6.55
CA GLU A 101 11.64 4.83 6.37
C GLU A 101 11.10 3.78 5.40
N PHE A 102 9.83 3.41 5.53
CA PHE A 102 9.16 2.48 4.62
C PHE A 102 9.24 2.96 3.16
N ASN A 103 8.96 4.25 2.92
CA ASN A 103 9.04 4.87 1.61
C ASN A 103 10.47 4.80 1.03
N ALA A 104 11.51 4.96 1.86
CA ALA A 104 12.89 4.84 1.41
C ALA A 104 13.26 3.42 0.93
N HIS A 105 12.50 2.41 1.34
CA HIS A 105 12.68 1.02 0.94
C HIS A 105 11.79 0.58 -0.24
N ILE A 106 10.93 1.47 -0.77
CA ILE A 106 10.20 1.22 -2.01
C ILE A 106 11.18 1.13 -3.19
N VAL A 107 11.06 0.05 -3.95
CA VAL A 107 11.87 -0.22 -5.14
C VAL A 107 11.06 0.13 -6.37
N GLY A 108 11.54 1.12 -7.14
CA GLY A 108 10.86 1.55 -8.36
C GLY A 108 9.76 2.58 -8.09
N ARG A 109 8.56 2.32 -8.62
CA ARG A 109 7.40 3.22 -8.52
C ARG A 109 6.16 2.46 -8.04
N ILE A 110 5.25 3.20 -7.43
CA ILE A 110 3.90 2.78 -7.15
C ILE A 110 3.10 2.84 -8.46
N GLU A 111 2.45 1.75 -8.83
CA GLU A 111 1.72 1.61 -10.08
C GLU A 111 0.24 1.40 -9.81
N VAL A 112 -0.63 2.10 -10.52
CA VAL A 112 -2.07 1.77 -10.53
C VAL A 112 -2.26 0.54 -11.42
N VAL A 113 -2.82 -0.52 -10.85
CA VAL A 113 -3.09 -1.79 -11.54
C VAL A 113 -4.57 -2.01 -11.80
N HIS A 114 -5.46 -1.40 -10.99
CA HIS A 114 -6.91 -1.42 -11.21
C HIS A 114 -7.55 -0.07 -10.90
N GLU A 115 -8.62 0.25 -11.63
CA GLU A 115 -9.46 1.44 -11.44
C GLU A 115 -10.94 1.02 -11.49
N PHE A 116 -11.73 1.56 -10.56
CA PHE A 116 -13.16 1.33 -10.42
C PHE A 116 -13.90 2.67 -10.30
N ARG A 117 -15.10 2.74 -10.88
CA ARG A 117 -16.01 3.90 -10.89
C ARG A 117 -17.44 3.45 -10.65
#